data_AF-A0A164MC19-F1
#
_entry.id   AF-A0A164MC19-F1
#
_cell.length_a   1.000
_cell.length_b   1.000
_cell.length_c   1.000
_cell.angle_alpha   90.00
_cell.angle_beta   90.00
_cell.angle_gamma   90.00
#
_symmetry.space_group_name_H-M   'P 1'
#
loop_
_entity.id
_entity.type
_entity.pdbx_description
1 polymer ?
#
loop_
_entity_poly.entity_id
_entity_poly.type
_entity_poly.pdbx_seq_one_letter_code
_entity_poly.pdbx_strand_id
1 'polypeptide(L)'
;QVFSSDTIPCLWRALPAFEKLQTAWERKIEMPQYVLYKAGLEAGLAKLNKYYRQFDAKPLYVLALVLHPYYKLEYIKDKWGGKAEQLEEIARGNLDAKDWQAEARRIVEEAVR
;
A
#
# COMPACT_ATOMS: atom_id res chain seq x y z
N GLN A 1 20.08 -2.44 5.67
CA GLN A 1 19.17 -1.50 6.37
C GLN A 1 18.37 -0.73 5.32
N VAL A 2 17.06 -0.97 5.19
CA VAL A 2 16.23 -0.40 4.09
C VAL A 2 15.54 0.91 4.48
N PHE A 3 15.23 1.07 5.77
CA PHE A 3 14.43 2.19 6.32
C PHE A 3 15.21 3.22 7.12
N SER A 4 16.54 3.12 7.16
CA SER A 4 17.38 4.09 7.84
C SER A 4 18.56 4.40 6.93
N SER A 5 18.58 5.67 6.51
CA SER A 5 19.63 6.30 5.72
C SER A 5 19.59 7.77 6.08
N ASP A 6 20.76 8.34 6.38
CA ASP A 6 20.88 9.76 6.72
C ASP A 6 20.92 10.64 5.46
N THR A 7 21.06 10.03 4.28
CA THR A 7 21.35 10.72 3.01
C THR A 7 20.25 10.55 1.96
N ILE A 8 19.36 9.56 2.10
CA ILE A 8 18.34 9.25 1.11
C ILE A 8 16.96 9.18 1.80
N PRO A 9 15.93 9.86 1.27
CA PRO A 9 14.57 9.71 1.77
C PRO A 9 14.17 8.23 1.82
N CYS A 10 13.75 7.73 2.98
CA CYS A 10 13.36 6.33 3.16
C CYS A 10 11.84 6.13 3.21
N LEU A 11 11.07 7.21 3.30
CA LEU A 11 9.63 7.13 3.54
C LEU A 11 8.87 6.50 2.36
N TRP A 12 9.28 6.79 1.12
CA TRP A 12 8.71 6.18 -0.08
C TRP A 12 8.87 4.65 -0.11
N ARG A 13 9.84 4.10 0.64
CA ARG A 13 10.08 2.65 0.73
C ARG A 13 9.09 1.94 1.63
N ALA A 14 8.38 2.66 2.50
CA ALA A 14 7.48 2.06 3.48
C ALA A 14 6.36 1.26 2.80
N LEU A 15 5.57 1.90 1.95
CA LEU A 15 4.44 1.24 1.27
C LEU A 15 4.87 0.03 0.41
N PRO A 16 5.84 0.15 -0.53
CA PRO A 16 6.27 -0.98 -1.34
C PRO A 16 6.84 -2.14 -0.52
N ALA A 17 7.53 -1.86 0.59
CA ALA A 17 8.09 -2.90 1.44
C ALA A 17 7.00 -3.62 2.25
N PHE A 18 5.98 -2.91 2.73
CA PHE A 18 4.83 -3.51 3.40
C PHE A 18 4.02 -4.39 2.43
N GLU A 19 3.70 -3.89 1.24
CA GLU A 19 2.99 -4.65 0.20
C GLU A 19 3.77 -5.91 -0.19
N LYS A 20 5.08 -5.78 -0.43
CA LYS A 20 5.94 -6.94 -0.76
C LYS A 20 5.96 -7.98 0.36
N LEU A 21 5.98 -7.54 1.62
CA LEU A 21 5.95 -8.44 2.77
C LEU A 21 4.61 -9.16 2.90
N GLN A 22 3.50 -8.45 2.75
CA GLN A 22 2.15 -9.02 2.77
C GLN A 22 1.99 -10.07 1.67
N THR A 23 2.28 -9.74 0.41
CA THR A 23 2.20 -10.70 -0.72
C THR A 23 3.09 -11.92 -0.49
N ALA A 24 4.29 -11.74 0.07
CA ALA A 24 5.18 -12.86 0.36
C ALA A 24 4.62 -13.78 1.46
N TRP A 25 3.92 -13.23 2.45
CA TRP A 25 3.35 -14.01 3.56
C TRP A 25 2.03 -14.68 3.18
N GLU A 26 1.19 -14.02 2.38
CA GLU A 26 -0.03 -14.62 1.79
C GLU A 26 0.32 -15.87 0.99
N ARG A 27 1.31 -15.79 0.09
CA ARG A 27 1.81 -16.95 -0.66
C ARG A 27 2.33 -18.07 0.24
N LYS A 28 2.92 -17.73 1.38
CA LYS A 28 3.44 -18.73 2.33
C LYS A 28 2.32 -19.45 3.08
N ILE A 29 1.18 -18.80 3.34
CA ILE A 29 0.04 -19.46 3.98
C ILE A 29 -0.56 -20.55 3.08
N GLU A 30 -0.55 -20.35 1.77
CA GLU A 30 -1.06 -21.32 0.80
C GLU A 30 -0.16 -22.56 0.66
N MET A 31 1.12 -22.43 1.02
CA MET A 31 2.14 -23.45 0.87
C MET A 31 2.08 -24.50 2.01
N PRO A 32 1.99 -25.81 1.70
CA PRO A 32 1.91 -26.87 2.71
C PRO A 32 3.09 -26.90 3.69
N GLN A 33 4.30 -26.50 3.27
CA GLN A 33 5.48 -26.52 4.13
C GLN A 33 5.44 -25.51 5.28
N TYR A 34 4.52 -24.53 5.25
CA TYR A 34 4.39 -23.52 6.30
C TYR A 34 3.17 -23.74 7.20
N VAL A 35 2.52 -24.91 7.14
CA VAL A 35 1.34 -25.25 7.97
C VAL A 35 1.56 -24.97 9.46
N LEU A 36 2.73 -25.32 10.00
CA LEU A 36 3.07 -25.07 11.41
C LEU A 36 3.12 -23.57 11.77
N TYR A 37 3.43 -22.71 10.81
CA TYR A 37 3.58 -21.27 11.00
C TYR A 37 2.33 -20.47 10.60
N LYS A 38 1.26 -21.13 10.11
CA LYS A 38 0.06 -20.45 9.59
C LYS A 38 -0.53 -19.47 10.59
N ALA A 39 -0.77 -19.89 11.83
CA ALA A 39 -1.32 -19.01 12.85
C ALA A 39 -0.45 -17.76 13.11
N GLY A 40 0.87 -17.92 13.08
CA GLY A 40 1.81 -16.80 13.22
C GLY A 40 1.81 -15.87 12.00
N LEU A 41 1.73 -16.42 10.79
CA LEU A 41 1.64 -15.66 9.54
C LEU A 41 0.32 -14.89 9.45
N GLU A 42 -0.80 -15.49 9.84
CA GLU A 42 -2.13 -14.85 9.89
C GLU A 42 -2.14 -13.69 10.89
N ALA A 43 -1.63 -13.90 12.11
CA ALA A 43 -1.50 -12.84 13.10
C ALA A 43 -0.57 -11.71 12.61
N GLY A 44 0.51 -12.08 11.92
CA GLY A 44 1.44 -11.16 11.29
C GLY A 44 0.77 -10.31 10.19
N LEU A 45 0.04 -10.94 9.27
CA LEU A 45 -0.72 -10.27 8.22
C LEU A 45 -1.80 -9.35 8.80
N ALA A 46 -2.52 -9.78 9.83
CA ALA A 46 -3.50 -8.94 10.52
C ALA A 46 -2.86 -7.67 11.09
N LYS A 47 -1.66 -7.79 11.68
CA LYS A 47 -0.90 -6.64 12.17
C LYS A 47 -0.39 -5.75 11.04
N LEU A 48 0.11 -6.32 9.95
CA LEU A 48 0.54 -5.55 8.77
C LEU A 48 -0.62 -4.79 8.16
N ASN A 49 -1.79 -5.42 8.01
CA ASN A 49 -3.00 -4.79 7.48
C ASN A 49 -3.48 -3.63 8.39
N LYS A 50 -3.43 -3.81 9.72
CA LYS A 50 -3.75 -2.74 10.68
C LYS A 50 -2.92 -1.47 10.41
N TYR A 51 -1.61 -1.60 10.20
CA TYR A 51 -0.75 -0.45 9.95
C TYR A 51 -0.87 0.07 8.52
N TYR A 52 -1.07 -0.82 7.54
CA TYR A 52 -1.29 -0.43 6.15
C TYR A 52 -2.51 0.50 6.02
N ARG A 53 -3.64 0.15 6.67
CA ARG A 53 -4.84 1.01 6.75
C ARG A 53 -4.59 2.36 7.42
N GLN A 54 -3.58 2.48 8.28
CA GLN A 54 -3.23 3.78 8.89
C GLN A 54 -2.40 4.66 7.96
N PHE A 55 -1.75 4.09 6.94
CA PHE A 55 -1.05 4.87 5.92
C PHE A 55 -2.03 5.61 5.02
N ASP A 56 -3.19 5.02 4.72
CA ASP A 56 -4.27 5.67 3.96
C ASP A 56 -4.75 6.98 4.61
N ALA A 57 -4.71 7.06 5.94
CA ALA A 57 -5.10 8.27 6.69
C ALA A 57 -4.02 9.37 6.69
N LYS A 58 -2.81 9.06 6.21
CA LYS A 58 -1.65 9.96 6.26
C LYS A 58 -1.19 10.31 4.84
N PRO A 59 -1.52 11.51 4.32
CA PRO A 59 -1.21 11.90 2.94
C PRO A 59 0.30 11.88 2.62
N LEU A 60 1.14 11.99 3.65
CA LEU A 60 2.60 12.00 3.52
C LEU A 60 3.16 10.75 2.79
N TYR A 61 2.57 9.57 2.98
CA TYR A 61 3.05 8.36 2.31
C TYR A 61 2.73 8.36 0.81
N VAL A 62 1.55 8.87 0.44
CA VAL A 62 1.15 9.08 -0.96
C VAL A 62 2.05 10.13 -1.61
N LEU A 63 2.26 11.27 -0.93
CA LEU A 63 3.17 12.33 -1.41
C LEU A 63 4.59 11.82 -1.61
N ALA A 64 5.12 11.02 -0.67
CA ALA A 64 6.47 10.46 -0.78
C ALA A 64 6.63 9.56 -2.01
N LEU A 65 5.60 8.79 -2.39
CA LEU A 65 5.59 7.98 -3.61
C LEU A 65 5.50 8.85 -4.87
N VAL A 66 4.60 9.85 -4.87
CA VAL A 66 4.40 10.73 -6.04
C VAL A 66 5.62 11.59 -6.32
N LEU A 67 6.31 12.06 -5.28
CA LEU A 67 7.54 12.85 -5.43
C LEU A 67 8.76 12.00 -5.84
N HIS A 68 8.68 10.67 -5.71
CA HIS A 68 9.78 9.80 -6.10
C HIS A 68 9.88 9.75 -7.64
N PRO A 69 11.04 10.07 -8.24
CA PRO A 69 11.18 10.28 -9.68
C PRO A 69 10.88 9.04 -10.53
N TYR A 70 11.01 7.84 -9.94
CA TYR A 70 10.71 6.57 -10.61
C TYR A 70 9.25 6.13 -10.50
N TYR A 71 8.54 6.49 -9.42
CA TYR A 71 7.20 5.96 -9.15
C TYR A 71 6.09 6.89 -9.60
N LYS A 72 6.15 8.16 -9.15
CA LYS A 72 5.17 9.18 -9.48
C LYS A 72 3.73 8.67 -9.27
N LEU A 73 2.80 9.15 -10.10
CA LEU A 73 1.41 8.67 -10.11
C LEU A 73 1.26 7.30 -10.79
N GLU A 74 2.28 6.83 -11.53
CA GLU A 74 2.24 5.55 -12.25
C GLU A 74 2.18 4.38 -11.28
N TYR A 75 2.92 4.44 -10.16
CA TYR A 75 2.85 3.41 -9.13
C TYR A 75 1.42 3.22 -8.59
N ILE A 76 0.72 4.32 -8.32
CA ILE A 76 -0.64 4.30 -7.77
C ILE A 76 -1.61 3.72 -8.79
N LYS A 77 -1.47 4.10 -10.06
CA LYS A 77 -2.24 3.54 -11.15
C LYS A 77 -2.05 2.02 -11.26
N ASP A 78 -0.81 1.55 -11.23
CA ASP A 78 -0.48 0.14 -11.45
C ASP A 78 -0.78 -0.75 -10.24
N LYS A 79 -0.73 -0.21 -9.02
CA LYS A 79 -0.86 -0.98 -7.78
C LYS A 79 -2.19 -0.85 -7.07
N TRP A 80 -2.82 0.31 -7.12
CA TRP A 80 -4.03 0.59 -6.33
C TRP A 80 -5.29 0.77 -7.17
N GLY A 81 -5.17 0.84 -8.50
CA GLY A 81 -6.30 0.98 -9.41
C GLY A 81 -6.87 2.41 -9.44
N GLY A 82 -7.85 2.62 -10.32
CA GLY A 82 -8.57 3.88 -10.46
C GLY A 82 -10.08 3.67 -10.42
N LYS A 83 -10.80 4.54 -11.12
CA LYS A 83 -12.27 4.54 -11.14
C LYS A 83 -12.91 3.21 -11.59
N ALA A 84 -12.28 2.48 -12.51
CA ALA A 84 -12.84 1.22 -13.01
C ALA A 84 -12.83 0.14 -11.93
N GLU A 85 -11.68 -0.05 -11.26
CA GLU A 85 -11.52 -0.98 -10.16
C GLU A 85 -12.40 -0.60 -8.97
N GLN A 86 -12.54 0.71 -8.69
CA GLN A 86 -13.46 1.20 -7.65
C GLN A 86 -14.90 0.71 -7.89
N LEU A 87 -15.41 0.87 -9.12
CA LEU A 87 -16.78 0.45 -9.46
C LEU A 87 -16.95 -1.07 -9.35
N GLU A 88 -15.94 -1.84 -9.75
CA GLU A 88 -15.94 -3.30 -9.59
C GLU A 88 -15.97 -3.73 -8.12
N GLU A 89 -15.19 -3.06 -7.25
CA GLU A 89 -15.17 -3.35 -5.83
C GLU A 89 -16.48 -2.98 -5.12
N ILE A 90 -17.07 -1.84 -5.47
CA ILE A 90 -18.40 -1.45 -4.98
C ILE A 90 -19.45 -2.48 -5.41
N ALA A 91 -19.39 -2.95 -6.66
CA ALA A 91 -20.30 -4.01 -7.15
C ALA A 91 -20.12 -5.34 -6.41
N ARG A 92 -18.91 -5.64 -5.90
CA ARG A 92 -18.62 -6.80 -5.05
C ARG A 92 -18.98 -6.58 -3.57
N GLY A 93 -19.50 -5.41 -3.20
CA GLY A 93 -19.97 -5.08 -1.85
C GLY A 93 -18.96 -4.32 -0.98
N ASN A 94 -17.82 -3.88 -1.52
CA ASN A 94 -16.89 -3.00 -0.79
C ASN A 94 -17.27 -1.53 -0.99
N LEU A 95 -18.08 -0.98 -0.09
CA LEU A 95 -18.52 0.42 -0.15
C LEU A 95 -17.38 1.43 0.12
N ASP A 96 -16.29 0.98 0.74
CA ASP A 96 -15.14 1.84 1.08
C ASP A 96 -14.11 1.93 -0.06
N ALA A 97 -14.40 1.35 -1.24
CA ALA A 97 -13.49 1.42 -2.38
C ALA A 97 -13.29 2.86 -2.84
N LYS A 98 -12.04 3.24 -3.12
CA LYS A 98 -11.63 4.60 -3.49
C LYS A 98 -11.02 4.63 -4.87
N ASP A 99 -11.26 5.72 -5.60
CA ASP A 99 -10.43 6.07 -6.75
C ASP A 99 -9.11 6.66 -6.25
N TRP A 100 -8.12 5.80 -6.12
CA TRP A 100 -6.80 6.18 -5.61
C TRP A 100 -6.04 7.14 -6.53
N GLN A 101 -6.35 7.15 -7.84
CA GLN A 101 -5.74 8.13 -8.75
C GLN A 101 -6.28 9.53 -8.50
N ALA A 102 -7.59 9.66 -8.31
CA ALA A 102 -8.22 10.94 -7.98
C ALA A 102 -7.78 11.42 -6.58
N GLU A 103 -7.73 10.52 -5.61
CA GLU A 103 -7.29 10.83 -4.25
C GLU A 103 -5.83 11.32 -4.22
N ALA A 104 -4.93 10.64 -4.93
CA ALA A 104 -3.54 11.04 -5.01
C ALA A 104 -3.36 12.42 -5.65
N ARG A 105 -4.14 12.74 -6.69
CA ARG A 105 -4.14 14.08 -7.30
C ARG A 105 -4.62 15.14 -6.33
N ARG A 106 -5.73 14.88 -5.62
CA ARG A 106 -6.26 15.80 -4.61
C ARG A 106 -5.23 16.09 -3.52
N ILE A 107 -4.57 15.05 -3.01
CA ILE A 107 -3.51 15.18 -1.99
C ILE A 107 -2.36 16.05 -2.49
N VAL A 108 -1.94 15.89 -3.75
CA VAL A 108 -0.87 16.71 -4.34
C VAL A 108 -1.30 18.17 -4.50
N GLU A 109 -2.52 18.40 -5.00
CA GLU A 109 -3.07 19.75 -5.17
C GLU A 109 -3.22 20.49 -3.82
N GLU A 110 -3.71 19.80 -2.79
CA GLU A 110 -3.81 20.32 -1.42
C GLU A 110 -2.43 20.66 -0.83
N ALA A 111 -1.39 19.87 -1.14
CA ALA A 111 -0.05 20.09 -0.62
C ALA A 111 0.72 21.23 -1.33
N VAL A 112 0.31 21.61 -2.53
CA VAL A 112 0.94 22.67 -3.34
C VAL A 112 0.27 24.04 -3.11
N ARG A 113 -0.94 24.05 -2.54
CA ARG A 113 -1.71 25.26 -2.25
C ARG A 113 -1.24 25.97 -0.98
#